data_AF-A0A1F2VHA4-F1
#
_entry.id   AF-A0A1F2VHA4-F1
#
_cell.length_a   1.000
_cell.length_b   1.000
_cell.length_c   1.000
_cell.angle_alpha   90.00
_cell.angle_beta   90.00
_cell.angle_gamma   90.00
#
_symmetry.space_group_name_H-M   'P 1'
#
loop_
_entity.id
_entity.type
_entity.pdbx_description
1 polymer ?
#
loop_
_entity_poly.entity_id
_entity_poly.type
_entity_poly.pdbx_seq_one_letter_code
_entity_poly.pdbx_strand_id
1 'polypeptide(L)'
;MNAWSALVLLLTAVVQTPAPAKVEIVSVTGCLREQGAGNWMVVAATDPVPSIANQAQGADIPKTPPDGKNSFRLLGVGEFSLPTLRDRTVVVRGLFIKATPVSRLNMTSIVEAVASCASSAPK
;
A
#
# COMPACT_ATOMS: atom_id res chain seq x y z
N MET A 1 -64.95 14.92 -30.29
CA MET A 1 -64.91 14.45 -28.89
C MET A 1 -63.62 13.65 -28.78
N ASN A 2 -62.57 14.27 -28.25
CA ASN A 2 -61.20 13.72 -28.30
C ASN A 2 -60.78 13.36 -26.88
N ALA A 3 -60.36 12.11 -26.67
CA ALA A 3 -59.62 11.71 -25.49
C ALA A 3 -58.71 10.54 -25.86
N TRP A 4 -57.42 10.82 -26.09
CA TRP A 4 -56.37 9.81 -26.12
C TRP A 4 -55.46 10.06 -24.92
N SER A 5 -55.56 9.18 -23.93
CA SER A 5 -54.68 9.14 -22.76
C SER A 5 -53.35 8.51 -23.18
N ALA A 6 -52.27 9.30 -23.16
CA ALA A 6 -50.91 8.80 -23.31
C ALA A 6 -50.36 8.43 -21.93
N LEU A 7 -50.12 7.12 -21.72
CA LEU A 7 -49.46 6.59 -20.53
C LEU A 7 -47.93 6.75 -20.70
N VAL A 8 -47.32 7.64 -19.92
CA VAL A 8 -45.87 7.85 -19.89
C VAL A 8 -45.24 6.83 -18.95
N LEU A 9 -44.51 5.86 -19.51
CA LEU A 9 -43.68 4.91 -18.77
C LEU A 9 -42.35 5.58 -18.39
N LEU A 10 -42.19 5.92 -17.12
CA LEU A 10 -40.93 6.36 -16.53
C LEU A 10 -40.00 5.16 -16.31
N LEU A 11 -39.02 4.99 -17.20
CA LEU A 11 -37.89 4.07 -17.01
C LEU A 11 -36.96 4.63 -15.94
N THR A 12 -36.99 4.04 -14.74
CA THR A 12 -35.97 4.30 -13.71
C THR A 12 -34.76 3.42 -13.99
N ALA A 13 -33.65 4.03 -14.41
CA ALA A 13 -32.38 3.31 -14.54
C ALA A 13 -31.83 3.02 -13.14
N VAL A 14 -31.75 1.73 -12.79
CA VAL A 14 -31.08 1.29 -11.56
C VAL A 14 -29.58 1.46 -11.78
N VAL A 15 -28.95 2.44 -11.14
CA VAL A 15 -27.49 2.59 -11.14
C VAL A 15 -26.92 1.45 -10.31
N GLN A 16 -26.33 0.45 -10.97
CA GLN A 16 -25.59 -0.60 -10.27
C GLN A 16 -24.28 -0.02 -9.74
N THR A 17 -24.10 -0.02 -8.42
CA THR A 17 -22.83 0.34 -7.79
C THR A 17 -21.76 -0.65 -8.27
N PRO A 18 -20.63 -0.19 -8.83
CA PRO A 18 -19.58 -1.09 -9.28
C PRO A 18 -19.10 -1.96 -8.11
N ALA A 19 -18.83 -3.24 -8.39
CA ALA A 19 -18.29 -4.15 -7.40
C ALA A 19 -17.02 -3.56 -6.75
N PRO A 20 -16.81 -3.75 -5.43
CA PRO A 20 -15.63 -3.24 -4.78
C PRO A 20 -14.38 -3.80 -5.46
N ALA A 21 -13.45 -2.90 -5.82
CA ALA A 21 -12.20 -3.29 -6.45
C ALA A 21 -11.45 -4.28 -5.56
N LYS A 22 -10.95 -5.37 -6.14
CA LYS A 22 -10.11 -6.34 -5.44
C LYS A 22 -8.90 -5.59 -4.86
N VAL A 23 -8.72 -5.66 -3.54
CA VAL A 23 -7.54 -5.07 -2.89
C VAL A 23 -6.33 -5.94 -3.21
N GLU A 24 -5.34 -5.34 -3.85
CA GLU A 24 -4.14 -6.03 -4.30
C GLU A 24 -3.11 -6.14 -3.16
N ILE A 25 -2.47 -7.31 -3.04
CA ILE A 25 -1.25 -7.45 -2.25
C ILE A 25 -0.08 -7.00 -3.10
N VAL A 26 0.71 -6.08 -2.58
CA VAL A 26 1.87 -5.52 -3.27
C VAL A 26 3.13 -5.71 -2.43
N SER A 27 4.28 -5.62 -3.09
CA SER A 27 5.60 -5.54 -2.50
C SER A 27 6.17 -4.15 -2.74
N VAL A 28 6.69 -3.53 -1.69
CA VAL A 28 7.47 -2.29 -1.77
C VAL A 28 8.78 -2.47 -1.03
N THR A 29 9.85 -1.86 -1.53
CA THR A 29 11.11 -1.75 -0.80
C THR A 29 11.34 -0.29 -0.45
N GLY A 30 11.74 -0.01 0.78
CA GLY A 30 12.14 1.33 1.17
C GLY A 30 12.72 1.38 2.57
N CYS A 31 12.92 2.59 3.08
CA CYS A 31 13.48 2.83 4.40
C CYS A 31 12.40 2.85 5.47
N LEU A 32 12.57 2.06 6.55
CA LEU A 32 11.64 2.05 7.67
C LEU A 32 11.93 3.19 8.65
N ARG A 33 10.94 4.06 8.88
CA ARG A 33 11.01 5.19 9.81
C ARG A 33 9.83 5.19 10.77
N GLU A 34 10.05 5.70 11.97
CA GLU A 34 8.98 6.07 12.90
C GLU A 34 8.82 7.59 12.90
N GLN A 35 7.65 8.09 12.49
CA GLN A 35 7.31 9.51 12.41
C GLN A 35 6.34 9.89 13.54
N GLY A 36 6.86 9.82 14.77
CA GLY A 36 6.09 9.93 16.00
C GLY A 36 5.62 8.56 16.50
N ALA A 37 5.31 8.48 17.80
CA ALA A 37 5.08 7.22 18.50
C ALA A 37 4.04 6.33 17.78
N GLY A 38 4.46 5.14 17.35
CA GLY A 38 3.59 4.15 16.69
C GLY A 38 3.24 4.47 15.23
N ASN A 39 3.69 5.60 14.68
CA ASN A 39 3.46 5.98 13.30
C ASN A 39 4.61 5.51 12.41
N TRP A 40 4.50 4.29 11.92
CA TRP A 40 5.52 3.69 11.07
C TRP A 40 5.28 3.95 9.59
N MET A 41 6.35 4.27 8.89
CA MET A 41 6.37 4.65 7.49
C MET A 41 7.47 3.90 6.76
N VAL A 42 7.20 3.50 5.51
CA VAL A 42 8.24 3.19 4.53
C VAL A 42 8.40 4.39 3.64
N VAL A 43 9.58 5.01 3.66
CA VAL A 43 9.92 6.21 2.87
C VAL A 43 11.03 5.88 1.87
N ALA A 44 11.25 6.78 0.90
CA ALA A 44 12.12 6.51 -0.25
C ALA A 44 11.79 5.16 -0.92
N ALA A 45 10.49 4.86 -0.98
CA ALA A 45 10.00 3.55 -1.36
C ALA A 45 9.90 3.42 -2.88
N THR A 46 10.08 2.19 -3.38
CA THR A 46 9.79 1.82 -4.77
C THR A 46 8.31 1.96 -5.09
N ASP A 47 7.95 1.84 -6.36
CA ASP A 47 6.57 1.64 -6.75
C ASP A 47 6.03 0.30 -6.19
N PRO A 48 4.73 0.23 -5.87
CA PRO A 48 4.11 -1.02 -5.44
C PRO A 48 4.04 -2.00 -6.62
N VAL A 49 4.65 -3.16 -6.45
CA VAL A 49 4.61 -4.24 -7.45
C VAL A 49 3.70 -5.35 -6.94
N PRO A 50 2.77 -5.88 -7.76
CA PRO A 50 1.91 -6.99 -7.37
C PRO A 50 2.70 -8.16 -6.78
N SER A 51 2.19 -8.75 -5.70
CA SER A 51 2.84 -9.89 -5.05
C SER A 51 1.84 -10.95 -4.64
N ILE A 52 2.18 -12.21 -4.91
CA ILE A 52 1.38 -13.39 -4.54
C ILE A 52 2.04 -14.23 -3.46
N ALA A 53 3.26 -13.88 -3.03
CA ALA A 53 4.04 -14.69 -2.09
C ALA A 53 3.98 -14.10 -0.67
N ASN A 54 3.91 -14.98 0.32
CA ASN A 54 3.69 -14.62 1.73
C ASN A 54 4.81 -13.76 2.32
N GLN A 55 6.05 -13.95 1.86
CA GLN A 55 7.25 -13.21 2.31
C GLN A 55 8.24 -13.04 1.16
N ALA A 56 8.98 -11.93 1.14
CA ALA A 56 10.07 -11.73 0.18
C ALA A 56 11.25 -12.66 0.48
N GLN A 57 11.85 -13.20 -0.58
CA GLN A 57 12.92 -14.19 -0.50
C GLN A 57 13.82 -14.13 -1.74
N GLY A 58 15.07 -14.60 -1.60
CA GLY A 58 15.99 -14.74 -2.72
C GLY A 58 16.19 -13.43 -3.48
N ALA A 59 15.84 -13.43 -4.77
CA ALA A 59 15.99 -12.27 -5.66
C ALA A 59 15.05 -11.10 -5.34
N ASP A 60 13.98 -11.33 -4.56
CA ASP A 60 13.06 -10.27 -4.14
C ASP A 60 13.67 -9.34 -3.07
N ILE A 61 14.78 -9.75 -2.46
CA ILE A 61 15.48 -8.99 -1.41
C ILE A 61 16.63 -8.23 -2.07
N PRO A 62 16.53 -6.90 -2.23
CA PRO A 62 17.58 -6.12 -2.87
C PRO A 62 18.81 -6.04 -1.97
N LYS A 63 19.99 -5.98 -2.60
CA LYS A 63 21.28 -5.90 -1.91
C LYS A 63 21.73 -4.46 -1.63
N THR A 64 21.06 -3.47 -2.22
CA THR A 64 21.33 -2.05 -2.04
C THR A 64 20.02 -1.31 -1.75
N PRO A 65 20.06 -0.21 -0.98
CA PRO A 65 18.87 0.60 -0.76
C PRO A 65 18.32 1.17 -2.07
N PRO A 66 16.99 1.21 -2.26
CA PRO A 66 16.40 1.85 -3.43
C PRO A 66 16.51 3.37 -3.34
N ASP A 67 16.48 4.04 -4.50
CA ASP A 67 16.39 5.50 -4.66
C ASP A 67 14.94 5.97 -4.88
N GLY A 68 13.99 5.20 -4.36
CA GLY A 68 12.56 5.43 -4.52
C GLY A 68 12.10 6.78 -3.97
N LYS A 69 10.91 7.21 -4.39
CA LYS A 69 10.34 8.52 -4.02
C LYS A 69 9.00 8.40 -3.29
N ASN A 70 8.46 7.20 -3.19
CA ASN A 70 7.16 6.97 -2.58
C ASN A 70 7.26 6.94 -1.05
N SER A 71 6.11 7.10 -0.40
CA SER A 71 5.95 6.96 1.04
C SER A 71 4.65 6.25 1.35
N PHE A 72 4.70 5.27 2.26
CA PHE A 72 3.55 4.48 2.67
C PHE A 72 3.47 4.39 4.19
N ARG A 73 2.28 4.63 4.73
CA ARG A 73 2.02 4.39 6.15
C ARG A 73 1.74 2.90 6.39
N LEU A 74 2.38 2.34 7.41
CA LEU A 74 2.20 0.94 7.79
C LEU A 74 1.05 0.78 8.79
N LEU A 75 0.24 -0.25 8.56
CA LEU A 75 -0.83 -0.70 9.45
C LEU A 75 -0.55 -2.13 9.91
N GLY A 76 -1.14 -2.54 11.03
CA GLY A 76 -0.91 -3.88 11.60
C GLY A 76 0.47 -4.04 12.25
N VAL A 77 1.08 -2.94 12.68
CA VAL A 77 2.50 -2.88 13.10
C VAL A 77 2.84 -3.69 14.36
N GLY A 78 1.85 -4.02 15.19
CA GLY A 78 2.06 -4.70 16.47
C GLY A 78 2.66 -6.10 16.35
N GLU A 79 2.43 -6.78 15.23
CA GLU A 79 2.85 -8.18 15.01
C GLU A 79 4.30 -8.32 14.52
N PHE A 80 4.94 -7.22 14.09
CA PHE A 80 6.15 -7.29 13.24
C PHE A 80 7.44 -6.74 13.88
N SER A 81 7.45 -6.43 15.18
CA SER A 81 8.64 -5.95 15.91
C SER A 81 9.40 -4.81 15.22
N LEU A 82 8.70 -3.89 14.56
CA LEU A 82 9.29 -2.80 13.76
C LEU A 82 10.40 -1.98 14.44
N PRO A 83 10.40 -1.75 15.77
CA PRO A 83 11.50 -1.08 16.43
C PRO A 83 12.90 -1.68 16.15
N THR A 84 13.01 -3.00 15.94
CA THR A 84 14.30 -3.65 15.66
C THR A 84 14.80 -3.41 14.23
N LEU A 85 13.90 -3.02 13.33
CA LEU A 85 14.16 -2.75 11.92
C LEU A 85 14.22 -1.25 11.61
N ARG A 86 14.12 -0.39 12.64
CA ARG A 86 14.19 1.06 12.48
C ARG A 86 15.48 1.45 11.75
N ASP A 87 15.35 2.38 10.82
CA ASP A 87 16.44 2.94 10.02
C ASP A 87 17.13 1.95 9.07
N ARG A 88 16.49 0.80 8.81
CA ARG A 88 16.93 -0.19 7.82
C ARG A 88 16.10 -0.11 6.54
N THR A 89 16.68 -0.57 5.44
CA THR A 89 15.90 -0.83 4.23
C THR A 89 15.20 -2.17 4.38
N VAL A 90 13.89 -2.15 4.15
CA VAL A 90 13.01 -3.31 4.31
C VAL A 90 12.23 -3.56 3.04
N VAL A 91 11.90 -4.83 2.79
CA VAL A 91 10.84 -5.20 1.84
C VAL A 91 9.58 -5.45 2.66
N VAL A 92 8.53 -4.69 2.36
CA VAL A 92 7.22 -4.84 2.98
C VAL A 92 6.26 -5.39 1.95
N ARG A 93 5.52 -6.43 2.33
CA ARG A 93 4.35 -6.88 1.58
C ARG A 93 3.09 -6.59 2.36
N GLY A 94 2.03 -6.25 1.65
CA GLY A 94 0.77 -5.92 2.28
C GLY A 94 -0.33 -5.55 1.31
N LEU A 95 -1.54 -5.46 1.86
CA LEU A 95 -2.71 -4.99 1.12
C LEU A 95 -2.56 -3.49 0.85
N PHE A 96 -2.58 -3.11 -0.42
CA PHE A 96 -2.40 -1.73 -0.85
C PHE A 96 -3.69 -0.93 -0.76
N ILE A 97 -3.67 0.13 0.04
CA ILE A 97 -4.80 1.05 0.22
C ILE A 97 -4.39 2.41 -0.32
N LYS A 98 -4.77 2.67 -1.58
CA LYS A 98 -4.52 3.96 -2.24
C LYS A 98 -5.31 5.07 -1.54
N ALA A 99 -4.62 6.15 -1.17
CA ALA A 99 -5.23 7.32 -0.53
C ALA A 99 -4.40 8.58 -0.74
N THR A 100 -5.05 9.73 -0.55
CA THR A 100 -4.45 11.07 -0.55
C THR A 100 -4.57 11.63 0.87
N PRO A 101 -3.53 12.24 1.46
CA PRO A 101 -2.23 12.52 0.83
C PRO A 101 -1.25 11.33 0.80
N VAL A 102 -1.45 10.33 1.66
CA VAL A 102 -0.50 9.21 1.83
C VAL A 102 -1.23 7.87 1.73
N SER A 103 -0.72 6.98 0.87
CA SER A 103 -1.25 5.62 0.74
C SER A 103 -0.76 4.73 1.90
N ARG A 104 -1.49 3.65 2.15
CA ARG A 104 -1.25 2.77 3.30
C ARG A 104 -0.99 1.33 2.86
N LEU A 105 -0.23 0.60 3.66
CA LEU A 105 -0.02 -0.83 3.53
C LEU A 105 -0.47 -1.52 4.81
N ASN A 106 -1.49 -2.38 4.71
CA ASN A 106 -1.76 -3.32 5.78
C ASN A 106 -0.79 -4.49 5.64
N MET A 107 0.20 -4.54 6.54
CA MET A 107 1.34 -5.43 6.42
C MET A 107 0.93 -6.89 6.56
N THR A 108 1.45 -7.72 5.69
CA THR A 108 1.36 -9.18 5.78
C THR A 108 2.73 -9.81 6.05
N SER A 109 3.80 -9.13 5.63
CA SER A 109 5.16 -9.48 6.01
C SER A 109 6.12 -8.31 5.88
N ILE A 110 7.24 -8.42 6.58
CA ILE A 110 8.38 -7.53 6.48
C ILE A 110 9.66 -8.35 6.57
N VAL A 111 10.64 -8.01 5.75
CA VAL A 111 12.00 -8.52 5.85
C VAL A 111 12.99 -7.39 5.73
N GLU A 112 14.09 -7.50 6.46
CA GLU A 112 15.25 -6.66 6.23
C GLU A 112 15.86 -6.99 4.87
N ALA A 113 16.18 -5.95 4.10
CA ALA A 113 16.93 -6.05 2.86
C ALA A 113 18.38 -5.61 3.05
N VAL A 114 18.56 -4.42 3.64
CA VAL A 114 19.87 -3.81 3.85
C VAL A 114 19.89 -3.11 5.20
N ALA A 115 21.02 -3.22 5.91
CA ALA A 115 21.19 -2.69 7.26
C ALA A 115 21.10 -1.16 7.39
N SER A 116 21.10 -0.42 6.27
CA SER A 116 21.05 1.04 6.25
C SER A 116 20.16 1.55 5.12
N CYS A 117 19.46 2.65 5.37
CA CYS A 117 18.73 3.36 4.31
C CYS A 117 19.65 4.11 3.34
N ALA A 118 19.12 4.44 2.15
CA ALA A 118 19.77 5.37 1.23
C ALA A 118 20.04 6.72 1.91
N SER A 119 21.15 7.37 1.57
CA SER A 119 21.53 8.68 2.12
C SER A 119 20.51 9.78 1.81
N SER A 120 19.76 9.64 0.72
CA SER A 120 18.68 10.52 0.31
C SER A 120 17.34 10.25 1.01
N ALA A 121 17.22 9.16 1.78
CA ALA A 121 15.96 8.78 2.40
C ALA A 121 15.53 9.80 3.45
N PRO A 122 14.29 10.32 3.40
CA PRO A 122 13.76 11.20 4.44
C PRO A 122 13.88 10.58 5.85
N LYS A 123 14.05 11.44 6.85
CA LYS A 123 14.03 11.04 8.26
C LYS A 123 12.62 11.16 8.81
#